data_AF-A0A950V790-F1
#
_entry.id   AF-A0A950V790-F1
#
_cell.length_a   1.000
_cell.length_b   1.000
_cell.length_c   1.000
_cell.angle_alpha   90.00
_cell.angle_beta   90.00
_cell.angle_gamma   90.00
#
_symmetry.space_group_name_H-M   'P 1'
#
loop_
_entity.id
_entity.type
_entity.pdbx_description
1 polymer ?
#
loop_
_entity_poly.entity_id
_entity_poly.type
_entity_poly.pdbx_seq_one_letter_code
_entity_poly.pdbx_strand_id
1 'polypeptide(L)'
;MQLCYSCVPKLLFRTRKQLILLLCLIALPPLETRLGKAARATPVALTMQESGSTPHQDPRLVRLRSFLARLHCPIADLAPEFIRAADANHLDWRLLPSISLIESSGGKAYRNNNIFGWNNGDQPFESIPAGIHEVAFRLGHSPIYRNRDSYGKLRLYNPDESYASAVIDVMNRISPVVNLRTAPDEI
;
A
#
# COMPACT_ATOMS: atom_id res chain seq x y z
N MET A 1 49.15 14.33 -24.12
CA MET A 1 48.26 15.49 -23.99
C MET A 1 47.03 15.08 -23.19
N GLN A 2 46.99 15.45 -21.91
CA GLN A 2 45.85 15.27 -21.01
C GLN A 2 45.03 16.57 -21.04
N LEU A 3 43.75 16.47 -21.40
CA LEU A 3 42.74 17.54 -21.25
C LEU A 3 41.46 16.84 -20.76
N CYS A 4 41.24 16.80 -19.45
CA CYS A 4 40.44 17.77 -18.67
C CYS A 4 38.97 17.36 -18.60
N TYR A 5 38.61 16.76 -17.46
CA TYR A 5 37.24 16.63 -16.98
C TYR A 5 36.81 17.98 -16.38
N SER A 6 35.83 18.63 -16.98
CA SER A 6 35.21 19.82 -16.39
C SER A 6 33.86 19.46 -15.78
N CYS A 7 33.88 19.51 -14.46
CA CYS A 7 32.81 19.55 -13.48
C CYS A 7 31.72 20.59 -13.84
N VAL A 8 30.44 20.22 -13.71
CA VAL A 8 29.33 21.19 -13.63
C VAL A 8 28.63 20.99 -12.29
N PRO A 9 28.57 22.01 -11.42
CA PRO A 9 27.92 21.90 -10.12
C PRO A 9 26.40 21.97 -10.27
N LYS A 10 25.70 20.96 -9.74
CA LYS A 10 24.24 21.01 -9.56
C LYS A 10 23.92 21.93 -8.39
N LEU A 11 23.72 23.20 -8.70
CA LEU A 11 23.26 24.21 -7.77
C LEU A 11 21.75 24.05 -7.54
N LEU A 12 21.40 23.79 -6.27
CA LEU A 12 20.19 24.21 -5.56
C LEU A 12 18.82 23.89 -6.18
N PHE A 13 18.08 22.95 -5.59
CA PHE A 13 16.64 23.12 -5.30
C PHE A 13 16.23 22.21 -4.13
N ARG A 14 16.38 22.73 -2.90
CA ARG A 14 15.86 22.14 -1.66
C ARG A 14 14.77 23.06 -1.14
N THR A 15 13.52 22.86 -1.53
CA THR A 15 12.40 23.57 -0.93
C THR A 15 11.75 22.70 0.15
N ARG A 16 12.00 23.12 1.40
CA ARG A 16 11.40 22.59 2.62
C ARG A 16 9.91 22.92 2.64
N LYS A 17 9.06 21.89 2.71
CA LYS A 17 7.63 22.00 2.98
C LYS A 17 7.43 22.24 4.48
N GLN A 18 7.05 23.43 4.90
CA GLN A 18 6.53 23.72 6.23
C GLN A 18 5.38 24.71 6.14
N LEU A 19 4.46 24.62 7.11
CA LEU A 19 3.20 25.38 7.28
C LEU A 19 2.06 24.84 6.40
N ILE A 20 0.86 24.47 6.86
CA ILE A 20 -0.03 24.93 7.95
C ILE A 20 -0.99 23.76 8.24
N LEU A 21 -1.43 23.57 9.50
CA LEU A 21 -2.85 23.36 9.86
C LEU A 21 -2.98 23.14 11.38
N LEU A 22 -3.43 24.18 12.09
CA LEU A 22 -4.04 24.08 13.41
C LEU A 22 -5.53 24.36 13.19
N LEU A 23 -6.39 23.38 13.43
CA LEU A 23 -7.83 23.52 13.30
C LEU A 23 -8.52 22.99 14.56
N CYS A 24 -9.37 23.86 15.11
CA CYS A 24 -10.13 23.77 16.35
C CYS A 24 -10.94 22.47 16.48
N LEU A 25 -10.78 21.76 17.60
CA LEU A 25 -11.78 20.78 18.05
C LEU A 25 -12.81 21.49 18.93
N ILE A 26 -14.05 21.52 18.46
CA ILE A 26 -15.22 22.03 19.16
C ILE A 26 -15.99 20.82 19.74
N ALA A 27 -16.16 20.86 21.06
CA ALA A 27 -17.14 20.22 21.94
C ALA A 27 -17.97 19.00 21.46
N LEU A 28 -17.80 17.87 22.16
CA LEU A 28 -18.78 16.78 22.29
C LEU A 28 -19.77 17.08 23.43
N PRO A 29 -21.04 16.65 23.31
CA PRO A 29 -21.61 15.76 24.34
C PRO A 29 -22.68 14.79 23.77
N PRO A 30 -23.40 14.00 24.59
CA PRO A 30 -22.92 12.81 25.31
C PRO A 30 -23.64 11.52 24.87
N LEU A 31 -23.10 10.41 25.36
CA LEU A 31 -23.61 9.05 25.26
C LEU A 31 -24.97 8.91 25.98
N GLU A 32 -26.03 8.53 25.28
CA GLU A 32 -27.28 8.11 25.90
C GLU A 32 -27.43 6.59 25.78
N THR A 33 -27.22 5.92 26.91
CA THR A 33 -27.47 4.50 27.10
C THR A 33 -28.97 4.24 27.15
N ARG A 34 -29.55 3.69 26.07
CA ARG A 34 -30.86 3.05 26.16
C ARG A 34 -30.72 1.63 26.70
N LEU A 35 -30.97 1.47 27.99
CA LEU A 35 -31.17 0.18 28.64
C LEU A 35 -32.60 -0.32 28.35
N GLY A 36 -32.74 -1.13 27.30
CA GLY A 36 -34.00 -1.76 26.91
C GLY A 36 -34.11 -3.21 27.41
N LYS A 37 -34.88 -3.39 28.49
CA LYS A 37 -35.68 -4.56 28.90
C LYS A 37 -35.28 -5.95 28.37
N ALA A 38 -34.76 -6.79 29.27
CA ALA A 38 -34.57 -8.22 29.05
C ALA A 38 -35.93 -8.95 28.93
N ALA A 39 -36.17 -9.57 27.76
CA ALA A 39 -37.25 -10.52 27.56
C ALA A 39 -36.77 -11.94 27.89
N ARG A 40 -37.65 -12.75 28.50
CA ARG A 40 -37.43 -14.16 28.89
C ARG A 40 -36.98 -15.00 27.69
N ALA A 41 -35.91 -15.77 27.87
CA ALA A 41 -35.47 -16.78 26.93
C ALA A 41 -36.25 -18.09 27.13
N THR A 42 -36.91 -18.55 26.06
CA THR A 42 -37.39 -19.92 25.89
C THR A 42 -36.22 -20.78 25.41
N PRO A 43 -35.99 -22.01 25.91
CA PRO A 43 -34.95 -22.87 25.35
C PRO A 43 -35.38 -23.35 23.95
N VAL A 44 -34.90 -22.65 22.93
CA VAL A 44 -34.95 -23.12 21.55
C VAL A 44 -33.95 -24.25 21.42
N ALA A 45 -34.43 -25.41 20.98
CA ALA A 45 -33.64 -26.58 20.67
C ALA A 45 -32.44 -26.21 19.79
N LEU A 46 -31.27 -26.74 20.15
CA LEU A 46 -30.03 -26.64 19.39
C LEU A 46 -30.23 -27.33 18.04
N THR A 47 -30.76 -26.59 17.08
CA THR A 47 -30.58 -26.91 15.68
C THR A 47 -29.14 -26.52 15.38
N MET A 48 -28.26 -27.52 15.28
CA MET A 48 -26.94 -27.33 14.66
C MET A 48 -27.21 -26.91 13.21
N GLN A 49 -27.26 -25.60 12.98
CA GLN A 49 -27.23 -25.06 11.64
C GLN A 49 -25.84 -25.35 11.09
N GLU A 50 -25.79 -26.19 10.06
CA GLU A 50 -24.65 -26.24 9.15
C GLU A 50 -24.36 -24.81 8.73
N SER A 51 -23.16 -24.35 9.10
CA SER A 51 -22.70 -23.02 8.77
C SER A 51 -22.59 -22.93 7.26
N GLY A 52 -23.56 -22.25 6.64
CA GLY A 52 -23.46 -21.87 5.24
C GLY A 52 -22.11 -21.18 5.06
N SER A 53 -21.24 -21.79 4.26
CA SER A 53 -19.90 -21.28 4.00
C SER A 53 -20.03 -19.91 3.36
N THR A 54 -19.85 -18.85 4.14
CA THR A 54 -19.58 -17.52 3.61
C THR A 54 -18.38 -17.67 2.67
N PRO A 55 -18.43 -17.12 1.44
CA PRO A 55 -17.30 -17.15 0.54
C PRO A 55 -16.05 -16.71 1.30
N HIS A 56 -15.04 -17.57 1.36
CA HIS A 56 -13.81 -17.28 2.08
C HIS A 56 -13.14 -16.08 1.42
N GLN A 57 -13.31 -14.90 2.02
CA GLN A 57 -12.76 -13.66 1.48
C GLN A 57 -11.23 -13.72 1.51
N ASP A 58 -10.59 -13.28 0.42
CA ASP A 58 -9.12 -13.21 0.34
C ASP A 58 -8.58 -12.39 1.52
N PRO A 59 -7.80 -12.99 2.45
CA PRO A 59 -7.29 -12.27 3.62
C PRO A 59 -6.38 -11.11 3.23
N ARG A 60 -5.74 -11.15 2.05
CA ARG A 60 -4.94 -10.03 1.52
C ARG A 60 -5.81 -8.82 1.26
N LEU A 61 -7.00 -9.03 0.69
CA LEU A 61 -7.95 -7.96 0.38
C LEU A 61 -8.42 -7.25 1.64
N VAL A 62 -8.83 -8.03 2.66
CA VAL A 62 -9.27 -7.48 3.95
C VAL A 62 -8.14 -6.65 4.57
N ARG A 63 -6.92 -7.21 4.65
CA ARG A 63 -5.75 -6.52 5.21
C ARG A 63 -5.43 -5.23 4.47
N LEU A 64 -5.34 -5.28 3.13
CA LEU A 64 -4.95 -4.13 2.32
C LEU A 64 -5.98 -3.01 2.42
N ARG A 65 -7.26 -3.34 2.26
CA ARG A 65 -8.35 -2.37 2.33
C ARG A 65 -8.39 -1.70 3.70
N SER A 66 -8.33 -2.47 4.79
CA SER A 66 -8.30 -1.92 6.15
C SER A 66 -7.06 -1.05 6.40
N PHE A 67 -5.90 -1.45 5.88
CA PHE A 67 -4.67 -0.67 6.02
C PHE A 67 -4.78 0.70 5.34
N LEU A 68 -5.20 0.73 4.07
CA LEU A 68 -5.35 1.96 3.29
C LEU A 68 -6.47 2.86 3.86
N ALA A 69 -7.61 2.27 4.27
CA ALA A 69 -8.72 2.99 4.85
C ALA A 69 -8.33 3.70 6.16
N ARG A 70 -7.60 3.02 7.05
CA ARG A 70 -7.11 3.61 8.31
C ARG A 70 -6.15 4.80 8.09
N LEU A 71 -5.44 4.81 6.96
CA LEU A 71 -4.58 5.93 6.57
C LEU A 71 -5.33 7.00 5.76
N HIS A 72 -6.64 6.85 5.57
CA HIS A 72 -7.49 7.74 4.77
C HIS A 72 -6.97 7.88 3.33
N CYS A 73 -6.47 6.80 2.75
CA CYS A 73 -6.01 6.76 1.37
C CYS A 73 -7.22 6.68 0.42
N PRO A 74 -7.40 7.62 -0.54
CA PRO A 74 -8.49 7.58 -1.50
C PRO A 74 -8.56 6.30 -2.35
N ILE A 75 -7.45 5.59 -2.48
CA ILE A 75 -7.33 4.35 -3.27
C ILE A 75 -7.70 3.07 -2.51
N ALA A 76 -8.29 3.17 -1.30
CA ALA A 76 -8.62 1.98 -0.48
C ALA A 76 -9.56 1.00 -1.20
N ASP A 77 -10.50 1.51 -2.01
CA ASP A 77 -11.42 0.68 -2.78
C ASP A 77 -10.76 -0.03 -3.97
N LEU A 78 -9.55 0.41 -4.36
CA LEU A 78 -8.73 -0.23 -5.40
C LEU A 78 -7.89 -1.40 -4.87
N ALA A 79 -8.02 -1.78 -3.59
CA ALA A 79 -7.33 -2.95 -3.03
C ALA A 79 -7.48 -4.24 -3.89
N PRO A 80 -8.67 -4.58 -4.45
CA PRO A 80 -8.80 -5.72 -5.36
C PRO A 80 -7.95 -5.57 -6.64
N GLU A 81 -7.81 -4.36 -7.18
CA GLU A 81 -7.00 -4.11 -8.39
C GLU A 81 -5.51 -4.32 -8.12
N PHE A 82 -5.00 -3.83 -6.98
CA PHE A 82 -3.61 -4.05 -6.60
C PHE A 82 -3.27 -5.54 -6.50
N ILE A 83 -4.14 -6.32 -5.86
CA ILE A 83 -3.93 -7.76 -5.68
C ILE A 83 -3.97 -8.48 -7.03
N ARG A 84 -4.98 -8.20 -7.86
CA ARG A 84 -5.08 -8.78 -9.21
C ARG A 84 -3.87 -8.47 -10.07
N ALA A 85 -3.43 -7.21 -10.10
CA ALA A 85 -2.29 -6.78 -10.88
C ALA A 85 -1.00 -7.44 -10.40
N ALA A 86 -0.82 -7.59 -9.08
CA ALA A 86 0.34 -8.29 -8.55
C ALA A 86 0.33 -9.78 -8.89
N ASP A 87 -0.80 -10.46 -8.71
CA ASP A 87 -0.95 -11.89 -9.02
C ASP A 87 -0.69 -12.18 -10.49
N ALA A 88 -1.27 -11.38 -11.39
CA ALA A 88 -1.09 -11.51 -12.83
C ALA A 88 0.36 -11.29 -13.31
N ASN A 89 1.19 -10.63 -12.49
CA ASN A 89 2.58 -10.28 -12.82
C ASN A 89 3.60 -10.96 -11.91
N HIS A 90 3.17 -11.94 -11.10
CA HIS A 90 4.01 -12.65 -10.13
C HIS A 90 4.81 -11.71 -9.20
N LEU A 91 4.17 -10.65 -8.73
CA LEU A 91 4.74 -9.69 -7.78
C LEU A 91 4.26 -9.97 -6.37
N ASP A 92 5.03 -9.55 -5.38
CA ASP A 92 4.52 -9.45 -4.01
C ASP A 92 3.35 -8.47 -3.97
N TRP A 93 2.17 -8.92 -3.56
CA TRP A 93 0.94 -8.13 -3.56
C TRP A 93 1.00 -6.86 -2.70
N ARG A 94 1.97 -6.78 -1.78
CA ARG A 94 2.20 -5.61 -0.93
C ARG A 94 2.99 -4.50 -1.65
N LEU A 95 3.69 -4.84 -2.74
CA LEU A 95 4.66 -3.95 -3.39
C LEU A 95 4.01 -2.68 -3.96
N LEU A 96 3.07 -2.83 -4.89
CA LEU A 96 2.39 -1.71 -5.55
C LEU A 96 1.67 -0.77 -4.57
N PRO A 97 0.83 -1.25 -3.62
CA PRO A 97 0.20 -0.33 -2.68
C PRO A 97 1.23 0.40 -1.81
N SER A 98 2.35 -0.23 -1.46
CA SER A 98 3.43 0.41 -0.69
C SER A 98 4.12 1.51 -1.49
N ILE A 99 4.45 1.27 -2.76
CA ILE A 99 4.97 2.31 -3.66
C ILE A 99 3.99 3.48 -3.73
N SER A 100 2.70 3.21 -3.95
CA SER A 100 1.69 4.29 -4.02
C SER A 100 1.59 5.11 -2.73
N LEU A 101 1.84 4.50 -1.57
CA LEU A 101 1.84 5.20 -0.29
C LEU A 101 3.04 6.18 -0.19
N ILE A 102 4.22 5.75 -0.62
CA ILE A 102 5.42 6.59 -0.60
C ILE A 102 5.33 7.71 -1.65
N GLU A 103 4.85 7.40 -2.85
CA GLU A 103 4.87 8.32 -3.99
C GLU A 103 3.75 9.37 -3.96
N SER A 104 2.54 8.96 -3.58
CA SER A 104 1.35 9.83 -3.64
C SER A 104 0.61 9.94 -2.31
N SER A 105 1.20 9.48 -1.21
CA SER A 105 0.52 9.36 0.10
C SER A 105 -0.74 8.49 0.02
N GLY A 106 -0.71 7.48 -0.86
CA GLY A 106 -1.83 6.57 -1.11
C GLY A 106 -2.93 7.23 -1.93
N GLY A 107 -2.55 7.95 -2.98
CA GLY A 107 -3.46 8.66 -3.88
C GLY A 107 -4.02 9.97 -3.35
N LYS A 108 -3.38 10.60 -2.35
CA LYS A 108 -3.77 11.94 -1.86
C LYS A 108 -3.20 13.07 -2.70
N ALA A 109 -2.04 12.85 -3.33
CA ALA A 109 -1.38 13.85 -4.16
C ALA A 109 -0.70 13.18 -5.36
N TYR A 110 -1.28 13.35 -6.54
CA TYR A 110 -0.74 12.86 -7.81
C TYR A 110 -1.25 13.73 -8.97
N ARG A 111 -0.65 13.54 -10.16
CA ARG A 111 -1.17 14.07 -11.44
C ARG A 111 -1.31 12.93 -12.44
N ASN A 112 -2.05 13.17 -13.53
CA ASN A 112 -2.13 12.26 -14.67
C ASN A 112 -2.58 10.81 -14.35
N ASN A 113 -3.40 10.62 -13.30
CA ASN A 113 -3.77 9.30 -12.77
C ASN A 113 -2.58 8.41 -12.33
N ASN A 114 -1.43 9.03 -12.09
CA ASN A 114 -0.16 8.35 -11.81
C ASN A 114 0.17 8.40 -10.32
N ILE A 115 -0.41 7.47 -9.58
CA ILE A 115 -0.22 7.34 -8.12
C ILE A 115 1.17 6.79 -7.73
N PHE A 116 2.01 6.43 -8.71
CA PHE A 116 3.31 5.80 -8.51
C PHE A 116 4.49 6.72 -8.82
N GLY A 117 4.24 7.96 -9.27
CA GLY A 117 5.33 8.84 -9.72
C GLY A 117 6.09 8.29 -10.94
N TRP A 118 5.49 7.36 -11.70
CA TRP A 118 6.15 6.71 -12.84
C TRP A 118 6.56 7.76 -13.88
N ASN A 119 7.79 7.67 -14.41
CA ASN A 119 8.37 8.71 -15.27
C ASN A 119 8.26 10.12 -14.63
N ASN A 120 8.69 10.25 -13.36
CA ASN A 120 8.59 11.49 -12.57
C ASN A 120 7.15 12.06 -12.43
N GLY A 121 6.14 11.20 -12.59
CA GLY A 121 4.72 11.59 -12.60
C GLY A 121 4.22 12.13 -13.94
N ASP A 122 5.06 12.17 -14.97
CA ASP A 122 4.71 12.73 -16.29
C ASP A 122 4.07 11.72 -17.24
N GLN A 123 4.14 10.42 -16.93
CA GLN A 123 3.37 9.43 -17.67
C GLN A 123 1.87 9.59 -17.34
N PRO A 124 1.00 9.90 -18.31
CA PRO A 124 -0.43 9.79 -18.12
C PRO A 124 -0.90 8.35 -18.25
N PHE A 125 -1.83 8.00 -17.37
CA PHE A 125 -2.64 6.80 -17.48
C PHE A 125 -4.09 7.18 -17.73
N GLU A 126 -4.79 6.34 -18.48
CA GLU A 126 -6.22 6.51 -18.75
C GLU A 126 -7.04 6.58 -17.46
N SER A 127 -6.66 5.77 -16.47
CA SER A 127 -7.25 5.74 -15.13
C SER A 127 -6.24 5.21 -14.11
N ILE A 128 -6.55 5.35 -12.81
CA ILE A 128 -5.69 4.79 -11.76
C ILE A 128 -5.56 3.26 -11.90
N PRO A 129 -6.64 2.47 -12.11
CA PRO A 129 -6.52 1.04 -12.40
C PRO A 129 -5.60 0.74 -13.59
N ALA A 130 -5.72 1.50 -14.70
CA ALA A 130 -4.84 1.31 -15.85
C ALA A 130 -3.36 1.52 -15.48
N GLY A 131 -3.06 2.54 -14.67
CA GLY A 131 -1.72 2.76 -14.12
C GLY A 131 -1.24 1.64 -13.21
N ILE A 132 -2.11 1.08 -12.37
CA ILE A 132 -1.78 -0.08 -11.52
C ILE A 132 -1.34 -1.26 -12.38
N HIS A 133 -2.11 -1.60 -13.41
CA HIS A 133 -1.81 -2.72 -14.31
C HIS A 133 -0.57 -2.47 -15.17
N GLU A 134 -0.37 -1.28 -15.73
CA GLU A 134 0.82 -0.95 -16.53
C GLU A 134 2.10 -0.99 -15.67
N VAL A 135 2.10 -0.38 -14.49
CA VAL A 135 3.27 -0.40 -13.59
C VAL A 135 3.55 -1.82 -13.10
N ALA A 136 2.52 -2.59 -12.75
CA ALA A 136 2.68 -4.01 -12.42
C ALA A 136 3.33 -4.80 -13.57
N PHE A 137 2.84 -4.59 -14.80
CA PHE A 137 3.38 -5.23 -15.99
C PHE A 137 4.86 -4.91 -16.20
N ARG A 138 5.24 -3.64 -16.09
CA ARG A 138 6.64 -3.21 -16.21
C ARG A 138 7.54 -3.84 -15.16
N LEU A 139 7.09 -3.88 -13.91
CA LEU A 139 7.84 -4.48 -12.81
C LEU A 139 7.98 -6.00 -12.95
N GLY A 140 6.96 -6.69 -13.49
CA GLY A 140 6.99 -8.15 -13.71
C GLY A 140 7.85 -8.56 -14.91
N HIS A 141 7.71 -7.85 -16.04
CA HIS A 141 8.10 -8.40 -17.34
C HIS A 141 9.27 -7.68 -18.03
N SER A 142 9.53 -6.41 -17.70
CA SER A 142 10.59 -5.67 -18.41
C SER A 142 11.98 -6.27 -18.14
N PRO A 143 12.92 -6.19 -19.10
CA PRO A 143 14.29 -6.69 -18.90
C PRO A 143 15.02 -6.07 -17.70
N ILE A 144 14.64 -4.86 -17.30
CA ILE A 144 15.25 -4.12 -16.20
C ILE A 144 14.81 -4.71 -14.85
N TYR A 145 13.51 -5.00 -14.70
CA TYR A 145 12.92 -5.39 -13.42
C TYR A 145 12.69 -6.90 -13.24
N ARG A 146 12.50 -7.66 -14.32
CA ARG A 146 12.20 -9.09 -14.26
C ARG A 146 13.29 -9.88 -13.53
N ASN A 147 12.91 -11.01 -12.93
CA ASN A 147 13.81 -11.91 -12.19
C ASN A 147 14.54 -11.26 -11.00
N ARG A 148 13.94 -10.21 -10.42
CA ARG A 148 14.40 -9.57 -9.18
C ARG A 148 13.31 -9.67 -8.13
N ASP A 149 13.72 -9.75 -6.88
CA ASP A 149 12.83 -9.63 -5.74
C ASP A 149 12.36 -8.17 -5.56
N SER A 150 11.44 -7.95 -4.61
CA SER A 150 10.89 -6.60 -4.35
C SER A 150 11.98 -5.58 -4.04
N TYR A 151 12.98 -5.94 -3.22
CA TYR A 151 14.06 -5.02 -2.86
C TYR A 151 14.92 -4.64 -4.08
N GLY A 152 15.30 -5.62 -4.91
CA GLY A 152 16.04 -5.40 -6.13
C GLY A 152 15.28 -4.56 -7.16
N LYS A 153 13.95 -4.73 -7.27
CA LYS A 153 13.11 -3.85 -8.10
C LYS A 153 13.11 -2.41 -7.58
N LEU A 154 12.96 -2.22 -6.27
CA LEU A 154 12.89 -0.89 -5.66
C LEU A 154 14.18 -0.09 -5.80
N ARG A 155 15.35 -0.75 -5.67
CA ARG A 155 16.66 -0.12 -5.91
C ARG A 155 16.85 0.40 -7.34
N LEU A 156 16.16 -0.19 -8.31
CA LEU A 156 16.16 0.29 -9.69
C LEU A 156 15.08 1.34 -9.93
N TYR A 157 13.97 1.25 -9.20
CA TYR A 157 12.86 2.18 -9.30
C TYR A 157 13.27 3.60 -8.89
N ASN A 158 13.98 3.72 -7.76
CA ASN A 158 14.51 4.97 -7.26
C ASN A 158 15.91 4.72 -6.67
N PRO A 159 16.97 5.39 -7.17
CA PRO A 159 18.34 5.16 -6.74
C PRO A 159 18.65 5.73 -5.34
N ASP A 160 17.74 6.48 -4.71
CA ASP A 160 17.89 6.88 -3.31
C ASP A 160 18.00 5.65 -2.40
N GLU A 161 19.09 5.59 -1.62
CA GLU A 161 19.41 4.42 -0.79
C GLU A 161 18.35 4.11 0.27
N SER A 162 17.63 5.12 0.73
CA SER A 162 16.58 4.97 1.75
C SER A 162 15.24 4.50 1.17
N TYR A 163 15.02 4.70 -0.13
CA TYR A 163 13.73 4.45 -0.77
C TYR A 163 13.28 3.00 -0.63
N ALA A 164 14.17 2.06 -0.98
CA ALA A 164 13.85 0.64 -0.92
C ALA A 164 13.47 0.22 0.51
N SER A 165 14.21 0.68 1.52
CA SER A 165 13.90 0.39 2.93
C SER A 165 12.54 0.95 3.35
N ALA A 166 12.22 2.19 2.97
CA ALA A 166 10.95 2.82 3.31
C ALA A 166 9.75 2.06 2.71
N VAL A 167 9.86 1.59 1.46
CA VAL A 167 8.79 0.79 0.83
C VAL A 167 8.67 -0.59 1.49
N ILE A 168 9.79 -1.26 1.81
CA ILE A 168 9.76 -2.54 2.53
C ILE A 168 9.13 -2.41 3.92
N ASP A 169 9.39 -1.31 4.64
CA ASP A 169 8.74 -1.04 5.92
C ASP A 169 7.23 -0.91 5.79
N VAL A 170 6.75 -0.25 4.73
CA VAL A 170 5.31 -0.20 4.43
C VAL A 170 4.76 -1.59 4.10
N MET A 171 5.47 -2.39 3.28
CA MET A 171 5.07 -3.77 2.98
C MET A 171 4.91 -4.59 4.27
N ASN A 172 5.85 -4.48 5.21
CA ASN A 172 5.81 -5.18 6.48
C ASN A 172 4.68 -4.68 7.40
N ARG A 173 4.32 -3.39 7.33
CA ARG A 173 3.17 -2.83 8.06
C ARG A 173 1.82 -3.28 7.49
N ILE A 174 1.74 -3.56 6.18
CA ILE A 174 0.55 -4.15 5.55
C ILE A 174 0.37 -5.59 6.01
N SER A 175 1.43 -6.38 5.91
CA SER A 175 1.47 -7.75 6.41
C SER A 175 2.93 -8.14 6.62
N PRO A 176 3.37 -8.45 7.85
CA PRO A 176 4.75 -8.83 8.10
C PRO A 176 5.07 -10.15 7.40
N VAL A 177 6.29 -10.30 6.91
CA VAL A 177 6.81 -11.61 6.52
C VAL A 177 7.02 -12.41 7.80
N VAL A 178 6.27 -13.49 7.99
CA VAL A 178 6.55 -14.43 9.07
C VAL A 178 7.81 -15.18 8.67
N ASN A 179 8.93 -14.87 9.32
CA ASN A 179 10.13 -15.70 9.22
C ASN A 179 9.87 -17.00 10.00
N LEU A 180 9.42 -18.07 9.32
CA LEU A 180 9.24 -19.40 9.91
C LEU A 180 10.56 -20.08 10.33
N ARG A 181 11.69 -19.35 10.32
CA ARG A 181 13.03 -19.83 10.69
C ARG A 181 13.44 -19.46 12.12
N THR A 182 12.60 -18.76 12.87
CA THR A 182 12.92 -18.33 14.25
C THR A 182 12.11 -19.06 15.32
N ALA A 183 11.40 -20.13 14.98
CA ALA A 183 10.96 -21.07 16.01
C ALA A 183 12.22 -21.79 16.50
N PRO A 184 12.69 -21.58 17.74
CA PRO A 184 13.67 -22.49 18.29
C PRO A 184 13.00 -23.87 18.33
N ASP A 185 13.72 -24.88 17.86
CA ASP A 185 13.36 -26.27 18.06
C ASP A 185 13.28 -26.51 19.59
N GLU A 186 12.10 -26.37 20.17
CA GLU A 186 11.82 -26.86 21.52
C GLU A 186 11.71 -28.39 21.44
N ILE A 187 12.83 -29.04 21.77
CA ILE A 187 12.89 -30.42 22.27
C ILE A 187 13.01 -30.35 23.79
#